data_AF-R2S2Z1-F1
#
_entry.id   AF-R2S2Z1-F1
#
_cell.length_a   1.000
_cell.length_b   1.000
_cell.length_c   1.000
_cell.angle_alpha   90.00
_cell.angle_beta   90.00
_cell.angle_gamma   90.00
#
_symmetry.space_group_name_H-M   'P 1'
#
loop_
_entity.id
_entity.type
_entity.pdbx_description
1 polymer ?
#
loop_
_entity_poly.entity_id
_entity_poly.type
_entity_poly.pdbx_seq_one_letter_code
_entity_poly.pdbx_strand_id
1 'polypeptide(L)'
;MQTLLHYTINRNVYNFFNKNNICHISHGNQLDEIKKFYEKYGKYQENLFFVVCFTSTTKHVKYVVGKIQYYTDGEFYFHKVEDELKIEVLSGLGLTDKNTYDNESYFKENTLEIKMDFKNKKLSKYFNKIKLKYFCWDELLANNSILFEKINQILFNQENVLNIASTYDPTNFRNNDRVLKRKYFDALEAIGFINEKETNINLTVLQGDIGEFLMHYLVSEYINDDMFAKYLYPKLVFKTDSDSAVHGNDGTIYIPEKNEIFYLESKFYKDLNSAIRSGISSLKEHNETKKENFNRTAEFFRNIQNKNIGEIVEITEDVNENLVLFIICSDIYTENDVITHLENNNFLKAAGEEMKVILFILPILNKEAFLEAFKEESLLKGKEWYV
;
A
#
# COMPACT_ATOMS: atom_id res chain seq x y z
N MET A 1 -9.16 -12.15 4.93
CA MET A 1 -10.56 -11.83 4.56
C MET A 1 -11.27 -13.12 4.22
N GLN A 2 -12.49 -13.34 4.69
CA GLN A 2 -13.24 -14.57 4.44
C GLN A 2 -13.91 -14.51 3.07
N THR A 3 -14.00 -15.65 2.41
CA THR A 3 -14.59 -15.78 1.08
C THR A 3 -15.37 -17.07 1.01
N LEU A 4 -16.57 -17.02 0.45
CA LEU A 4 -17.42 -18.18 0.26
C LEU A 4 -17.26 -18.71 -1.16
N LEU A 5 -16.76 -19.93 -1.31
CA LEU A 5 -16.63 -20.60 -2.60
C LEU A 5 -17.83 -21.52 -2.80
N HIS A 6 -18.47 -21.40 -3.96
CA HIS A 6 -19.50 -22.31 -4.44
C HIS A 6 -18.96 -23.12 -5.62
N TYR A 7 -18.61 -24.37 -5.36
CA TYR A 7 -18.23 -25.36 -6.37
C TYR A 7 -19.50 -25.94 -7.00
N THR A 8 -19.58 -25.97 -8.33
CA THR A 8 -20.74 -26.51 -9.02
C THR A 8 -20.38 -27.13 -10.37
N ILE A 9 -21.11 -28.17 -10.77
CA ILE A 9 -21.13 -28.70 -12.14
C ILE A 9 -22.39 -28.26 -12.90
N ASN A 10 -23.28 -27.50 -12.26
CA ASN A 10 -24.53 -27.02 -12.86
C ASN A 10 -24.29 -25.73 -13.65
N ARG A 11 -24.40 -25.84 -14.98
CA ARG A 11 -24.20 -24.70 -15.89
C ARG A 11 -25.20 -23.56 -15.68
N ASN A 12 -26.42 -23.86 -15.23
CA ASN A 12 -27.44 -22.83 -14.99
C ASN A 12 -27.07 -21.95 -13.80
N VAL A 13 -26.50 -22.55 -12.75
CA VAL A 13 -25.97 -21.81 -11.59
C VAL A 13 -24.83 -20.89 -12.02
N TYR A 14 -23.87 -21.40 -12.79
CA TYR A 14 -22.78 -20.56 -13.31
C TYR A 14 -23.30 -19.41 -14.17
N ASN A 15 -24.20 -19.70 -15.11
CA ASN A 15 -24.78 -18.70 -16.00
C ASN A 15 -25.57 -17.63 -15.24
N PHE A 16 -26.27 -18.02 -14.17
CA PHE A 16 -27.01 -17.09 -13.32
C PHE A 16 -26.11 -15.98 -12.77
N PHE A 17 -24.97 -16.34 -12.17
CA PHE A 17 -24.02 -15.37 -11.63
C PHE A 17 -23.15 -14.69 -12.71
N ASN A 18 -22.95 -15.32 -13.87
CA ASN A 18 -22.07 -14.78 -14.91
C ASN A 18 -22.76 -13.77 -15.84
N LYS A 19 -24.07 -13.90 -16.06
CA LYS A 19 -24.80 -13.17 -17.12
C LYS A 19 -25.00 -11.70 -16.79
N ASN A 20 -25.32 -11.37 -15.55
CA ASN A 20 -25.60 -10.00 -15.12
C ASN A 20 -24.51 -9.48 -14.19
N ASN A 21 -24.31 -8.16 -14.18
CA ASN A 21 -23.40 -7.53 -13.23
C ASN A 21 -23.97 -7.55 -11.81
N ILE A 22 -25.29 -7.50 -11.67
CA ILE A 22 -26.00 -7.56 -10.38
C ILE A 22 -27.05 -8.66 -10.47
N CYS A 23 -27.07 -9.56 -9.49
CA CYS A 23 -28.02 -10.67 -9.42
C CYS A 23 -28.67 -10.74 -8.04
N HIS A 24 -30.00 -10.74 -7.98
CA HIS A 24 -30.75 -11.00 -6.75
C HIS A 24 -30.72 -12.48 -6.39
N ILE A 25 -30.22 -12.82 -5.20
CA ILE A 25 -30.00 -14.20 -4.78
C ILE A 25 -31.26 -14.74 -4.09
N SER A 26 -32.13 -15.41 -4.85
CA SER A 26 -33.43 -15.90 -4.37
C SER A 26 -33.57 -17.43 -4.29
N HIS A 27 -32.51 -18.18 -4.62
CA HIS A 27 -32.58 -19.65 -4.69
C HIS A 27 -32.21 -20.27 -3.32
N GLY A 28 -33.12 -21.09 -2.77
CA GLY A 28 -33.09 -21.60 -1.38
C GLY A 28 -31.71 -21.97 -0.84
N ASN A 29 -31.11 -23.07 -1.30
CA ASN A 29 -29.83 -23.55 -0.76
C ASN A 29 -28.69 -22.53 -0.89
N GLN A 30 -28.65 -21.74 -1.98
CA GLN A 30 -27.64 -20.69 -2.14
C GLN A 30 -27.86 -19.55 -1.14
N LEU A 31 -29.11 -19.12 -0.97
CA LEU A 31 -29.49 -18.04 -0.07
C LEU A 31 -29.20 -18.41 1.39
N ASP A 32 -29.50 -19.65 1.80
CA ASP A 32 -29.27 -20.12 3.17
C ASP A 32 -27.78 -20.10 3.54
N GLU A 33 -26.91 -20.60 2.66
CA GLU A 33 -25.46 -20.62 2.91
C GLU A 33 -24.86 -19.21 2.88
N ILE A 34 -25.31 -18.35 1.97
CA ILE A 34 -24.88 -16.95 1.90
C ILE A 34 -25.32 -16.17 3.14
N LYS A 35 -26.56 -16.39 3.60
CA LYS A 35 -27.08 -15.77 4.83
C LYS A 35 -26.26 -16.18 6.05
N LYS A 36 -26.00 -17.47 6.24
CA LYS A 36 -25.14 -17.98 7.34
C LYS A 36 -23.75 -17.34 7.28
N PHE A 37 -23.15 -17.28 6.10
CA PHE A 37 -21.83 -16.68 5.90
C PHE A 37 -21.84 -15.17 6.22
N TYR A 38 -22.85 -14.44 5.75
CA TYR A 38 -22.99 -13.01 6.00
C TYR A 38 -23.24 -12.70 7.48
N GLU A 39 -24.15 -13.41 8.14
CA GLU A 39 -24.43 -13.23 9.58
C GLU A 39 -23.18 -13.46 10.45
N LYS A 40 -22.29 -14.36 10.01
CA LYS A 40 -21.03 -14.69 10.67
C LYS A 40 -19.95 -13.64 10.47
N TYR A 41 -19.81 -13.08 9.26
CA TYR A 41 -18.63 -12.26 8.91
C TYR A 41 -18.92 -10.81 8.50
N GLY A 42 -20.14 -10.49 8.07
CA GLY A 42 -20.51 -9.17 7.53
C GLY A 42 -20.44 -8.03 8.55
N LYS A 43 -20.30 -8.34 9.84
CA LYS A 43 -20.09 -7.34 10.90
C LYS A 43 -18.62 -6.93 11.08
N TYR A 44 -17.68 -7.69 10.51
CA TYR A 44 -16.25 -7.58 10.83
C TYR A 44 -15.37 -7.38 9.59
N GLN A 45 -15.95 -7.42 8.38
CA GLN A 45 -15.22 -7.31 7.13
C GLN A 45 -15.99 -6.49 6.12
N GLU A 46 -15.31 -5.51 5.52
CA GLU A 46 -15.85 -4.62 4.48
C GLU A 46 -16.23 -5.36 3.20
N ASN A 47 -15.51 -6.44 2.88
CA ASN A 47 -15.71 -7.21 1.66
C ASN A 47 -15.99 -8.67 1.96
N LEU A 48 -17.16 -9.13 1.52
CA LEU A 48 -17.52 -10.55 1.51
C LEU A 48 -17.55 -11.04 0.06
N PHE A 49 -16.50 -11.74 -0.34
CA PHE A 49 -16.43 -12.32 -1.67
C PHE A 49 -17.23 -13.61 -1.76
N PHE A 50 -17.88 -13.78 -2.90
CA PHE A 50 -18.52 -15.01 -3.33
C PHE A 50 -17.90 -15.46 -4.66
N VAL A 51 -17.37 -16.69 -4.68
CA VAL A 51 -16.67 -17.23 -5.84
C VAL A 51 -17.41 -18.46 -6.34
N VAL A 52 -17.96 -18.39 -7.54
CA VAL A 52 -18.57 -19.54 -8.21
C VAL A 52 -17.51 -20.23 -9.06
N CYS A 53 -17.19 -21.46 -8.69
CA CYS A 53 -16.24 -22.34 -9.39
C CYS A 53 -17.03 -23.41 -10.16
N PHE A 54 -17.10 -23.27 -11.48
CA PHE A 54 -17.82 -24.18 -12.36
C PHE A 54 -16.88 -25.15 -13.06
N THR A 55 -17.13 -26.45 -12.95
CA THR A 55 -16.43 -27.48 -13.74
C THR A 55 -17.30 -27.93 -14.89
N SER A 56 -16.82 -27.77 -16.12
CA SER A 56 -17.50 -28.28 -17.31
C SER A 56 -17.41 -29.81 -17.40
N THR A 57 -18.26 -30.39 -18.26
CA THR A 57 -18.19 -31.81 -18.62
C THR A 57 -16.84 -32.21 -19.25
N THR A 58 -16.12 -31.26 -19.85
CA THR A 58 -14.77 -31.45 -20.40
C THR A 58 -13.66 -31.17 -19.38
N LYS A 59 -14.00 -31.09 -18.08
CA LYS A 59 -13.08 -30.80 -16.97
C LYS A 59 -12.38 -29.43 -17.06
N HIS A 60 -12.95 -28.47 -17.80
CA HIS A 60 -12.48 -27.09 -17.77
C HIS A 60 -13.15 -26.34 -16.62
N VAL A 61 -12.35 -25.64 -15.83
CA VAL A 61 -12.86 -24.83 -14.71
C VAL A 61 -13.08 -23.39 -15.17
N LYS A 62 -14.18 -22.78 -14.72
CA LYS A 62 -14.48 -21.37 -14.93
C LYS A 62 -14.87 -20.73 -13.61
N TYR A 63 -14.47 -19.46 -13.46
CA TYR A 63 -14.75 -18.70 -12.25
C TYR A 63 -15.62 -17.48 -12.54
N VAL A 64 -16.58 -17.23 -11.65
CA VAL A 64 -17.23 -15.92 -11.46
C VAL A 64 -16.89 -15.47 -10.05
N VAL A 65 -16.46 -14.23 -9.90
CA VAL A 65 -16.20 -13.61 -8.60
C VAL A 65 -17.13 -12.43 -8.46
N GLY A 66 -17.68 -12.24 -7.27
CA GLY A 66 -18.48 -11.08 -6.93
C GLY A 66 -18.47 -10.82 -5.44
N LYS A 67 -19.10 -9.71 -5.04
CA LYS A 67 -19.31 -9.35 -3.65
C LYS A 67 -20.76 -9.61 -3.25
N ILE A 68 -20.95 -10.06 -2.01
CA ILE A 68 -22.26 -10.21 -1.39
C ILE A 68 -22.62 -8.86 -0.77
N GLN A 69 -23.75 -8.29 -1.17
CA GLN A 69 -24.33 -7.11 -0.54
C GLN A 69 -25.68 -7.46 0.06
N TYR A 70 -25.91 -7.02 1.29
CA TYR A 70 -27.19 -7.13 1.98
C TYR A 70 -27.85 -5.76 2.03
N TYR A 71 -29.05 -5.66 1.48
CA TYR A 71 -29.79 -4.41 1.42
C TYR A 71 -30.84 -4.33 2.55
N THR A 72 -31.32 -3.12 2.81
CA THR A 72 -32.27 -2.84 3.90
C THR A 72 -33.64 -3.49 3.72
N ASP A 73 -33.93 -3.98 2.52
CA ASP A 73 -35.12 -4.79 2.18
C ASP A 73 -35.02 -6.24 2.68
N GLY A 74 -33.88 -6.65 3.23
CA GLY A 74 -33.65 -8.02 3.69
C GLY A 74 -33.11 -8.96 2.61
N GLU A 75 -32.79 -8.43 1.44
CA GLU A 75 -32.40 -9.21 0.27
C GLU A 75 -30.88 -9.21 0.04
N PHE A 76 -30.39 -10.33 -0.50
CA PHE A 76 -28.99 -10.51 -0.85
C PHE A 76 -28.76 -10.36 -2.34
N TYR A 77 -27.73 -9.61 -2.70
CA TYR A 77 -27.34 -9.38 -4.08
C TYR A 77 -25.88 -9.78 -4.30
N PHE A 78 -25.65 -10.38 -5.46
CA PHE A 78 -24.32 -10.66 -5.98
C PHE A 78 -23.92 -9.58 -6.97
N HIS A 79 -22.85 -8.87 -6.65
CA HIS A 79 -22.27 -7.83 -7.51
C HIS A 79 -20.99 -8.40 -8.13
N LYS A 80 -21.06 -8.74 -9.41
CA LYS A 80 -19.92 -9.26 -10.17
C LYS A 80 -18.81 -8.21 -10.17
N VAL A 81 -17.59 -8.63 -9.81
CA VAL A 81 -16.43 -7.73 -9.82
C VAL A 81 -15.78 -7.68 -11.19
N GLU A 82 -15.06 -6.59 -11.43
CA GLU A 82 -14.23 -6.42 -12.62
C GLU A 82 -13.12 -7.48 -12.70
N ASP A 83 -12.62 -7.71 -13.92
CA ASP A 83 -11.62 -8.76 -14.18
C ASP A 83 -10.32 -8.56 -13.39
N GLU A 84 -9.91 -7.31 -13.14
CA GLU A 84 -8.72 -7.01 -12.32
C GLU A 84 -8.87 -7.60 -10.91
N LEU A 85 -10.01 -7.34 -10.26
CA LEU A 85 -10.31 -7.79 -8.92
C LEU A 85 -10.58 -9.30 -8.88
N LYS A 86 -11.21 -9.85 -9.92
CA LYS A 86 -11.38 -11.29 -10.09
C LYS A 86 -10.03 -12.01 -10.07
N ILE A 87 -9.06 -11.56 -10.88
CA ILE A 87 -7.72 -12.17 -10.96
C ILE A 87 -7.04 -12.13 -9.59
N GLU A 88 -7.16 -11.00 -8.90
CA GLU A 88 -6.57 -10.79 -7.57
C GLU A 88 -7.14 -11.75 -6.52
N VAL A 89 -8.47 -11.89 -6.46
CA VAL A 89 -9.15 -12.83 -5.54
C VAL A 89 -8.77 -14.27 -5.85
N LEU A 90 -8.77 -14.69 -7.11
CA LEU A 90 -8.44 -16.07 -7.48
C LEU A 90 -6.98 -16.41 -7.16
N SER A 91 -6.07 -15.49 -7.46
CA SER A 91 -4.64 -15.63 -7.11
C SER A 91 -4.44 -15.73 -5.60
N GLY A 92 -5.07 -14.85 -4.82
CA GLY A 92 -4.99 -14.87 -3.36
C GLY A 92 -5.57 -16.13 -2.71
N LEU A 93 -6.51 -16.82 -3.39
CA LEU A 93 -7.06 -18.10 -2.96
C LEU A 93 -6.26 -19.32 -3.45
N GLY A 94 -5.21 -19.12 -4.26
CA GLY A 94 -4.45 -20.22 -4.87
C GLY A 94 -5.27 -21.07 -5.86
N LEU A 95 -6.32 -20.50 -6.46
CA LEU A 95 -7.19 -21.21 -7.41
C LEU A 95 -6.52 -21.26 -8.79
N THR A 96 -6.10 -22.45 -9.21
CA THR A 96 -5.24 -22.68 -10.40
C THR A 96 -5.92 -23.58 -11.45
N ASP A 97 -7.17 -23.30 -11.79
CA ASP A 97 -7.98 -24.06 -12.77
C ASP A 97 -8.21 -25.55 -12.42
N LYS A 98 -8.05 -25.90 -11.15
CA LYS A 98 -8.34 -27.24 -10.63
C LYS A 98 -9.53 -27.18 -9.68
N ASN A 99 -10.60 -27.86 -10.04
CA ASN A 99 -11.71 -28.15 -9.16
C ASN A 99 -11.79 -29.68 -9.03
N THR A 100 -11.49 -30.17 -7.83
CA THR A 100 -11.47 -31.61 -7.51
C THR A 100 -12.82 -32.11 -7.00
N TYR A 101 -13.87 -31.29 -7.10
CA TYR A 101 -15.18 -31.59 -6.56
C TYR A 101 -16.14 -32.08 -7.65
N ASP A 102 -16.73 -33.25 -7.42
CA ASP A 102 -17.56 -33.97 -8.39
C ASP A 102 -19.06 -33.96 -8.04
N ASN A 103 -19.49 -33.43 -6.89
CA ASN A 103 -20.93 -33.35 -6.59
C ASN A 103 -21.58 -32.12 -7.25
N GLU A 104 -22.91 -32.14 -7.37
CA GLU A 104 -23.69 -31.11 -8.08
C GLU A 104 -23.42 -29.66 -7.61
N SER A 105 -23.33 -29.46 -6.29
CA SER A 105 -23.03 -28.17 -5.66
C SER A 105 -22.43 -28.33 -4.26
N TYR A 106 -21.50 -27.46 -3.89
CA TYR A 106 -20.89 -27.42 -2.55
C TYR A 106 -20.32 -26.05 -2.18
N PHE A 107 -20.41 -25.72 -0.89
CA PHE A 107 -19.92 -24.48 -0.33
C PHE A 107 -18.71 -24.70 0.58
N LYS A 108 -17.71 -23.83 0.48
CA LYS A 108 -16.53 -23.83 1.35
C LYS A 108 -16.14 -22.41 1.73
N GLU A 109 -16.02 -22.17 3.03
CA GLU A 109 -15.36 -20.98 3.55
C GLU A 109 -13.85 -21.11 3.32
N ASN A 110 -13.24 -20.08 2.74
CA ASN A 110 -11.79 -19.95 2.61
C ASN A 110 -11.35 -18.58 3.11
N THR A 111 -10.07 -18.49 3.47
CA THR A 111 -9.44 -17.24 3.89
C THR A 111 -8.50 -16.76 2.80
N LEU A 112 -8.73 -15.54 2.31
CA LEU A 112 -7.76 -14.75 1.56
C LEU A 112 -6.72 -14.20 2.53
N GLU A 113 -5.48 -14.62 2.37
CA GLU A 113 -4.34 -14.05 3.11
C GLU A 113 -4.12 -12.59 2.72
N ILE A 114 -3.87 -11.76 3.73
CA ILE A 114 -3.67 -10.31 3.59
C ILE A 114 -2.27 -9.98 4.11
N LYS A 115 -1.21 -10.36 3.39
CA LYS A 115 0.17 -10.06 3.84
C LYS A 115 0.55 -8.58 3.69
N MET A 116 0.02 -7.92 2.66
CA MET A 116 0.07 -6.46 2.47
C MET A 116 -1.28 -6.01 1.92
N ASP A 117 -1.88 -5.00 2.58
CA ASP A 117 -3.18 -4.42 2.20
C ASP A 117 -3.13 -3.61 0.90
N PHE A 118 -1.94 -3.30 0.40
CA PHE A 118 -1.72 -2.59 -0.86
C PHE A 118 -1.04 -3.47 -1.90
N LYS A 119 -1.25 -3.16 -3.18
CA LYS A 119 -0.53 -3.74 -4.31
C LYS A 119 0.13 -2.67 -5.16
N ASN A 120 1.25 -3.02 -5.77
CA ASN A 120 1.84 -2.28 -6.86
C ASN A 120 1.36 -2.84 -8.21
N LYS A 121 0.79 -1.97 -9.04
CA LYS A 121 0.53 -2.24 -10.44
C LYS A 121 1.55 -1.50 -11.31
N LYS A 122 2.40 -2.26 -12.00
CA LYS A 122 3.31 -1.73 -13.03
C LYS A 122 2.50 -1.31 -14.26
N LEU A 123 2.49 -0.02 -14.56
CA LEU A 123 1.84 0.56 -15.75
C LEU A 123 2.83 0.62 -16.92
N SER A 124 4.11 0.87 -16.63
CA SER A 124 5.20 0.83 -17.59
C SER A 124 6.49 0.37 -16.88
N LYS A 125 7.63 0.42 -17.58
CA LYS A 125 8.95 0.17 -16.98
C LYS A 125 9.26 1.12 -15.81
N TYR A 126 8.75 2.34 -15.84
CA TYR A 126 9.10 3.40 -14.88
C TYR A 126 7.91 3.88 -14.05
N PHE A 127 6.68 3.51 -14.43
CA PHE A 127 5.47 4.01 -13.78
C PHE A 127 4.77 2.90 -13.01
N ASN A 128 4.61 3.14 -11.73
CA ASN A 128 4.00 2.25 -10.76
C ASN A 128 2.83 2.97 -10.12
N LYS A 129 1.75 2.23 -9.93
CA LYS A 129 0.55 2.74 -9.27
C LYS A 129 0.17 1.82 -8.13
N ILE A 130 -0.03 2.42 -6.97
CA ILE A 130 -0.38 1.72 -5.75
C ILE A 130 -1.89 1.79 -5.57
N LYS A 131 -2.50 0.67 -5.21
CA LYS A 131 -3.93 0.54 -4.96
C LYS A 131 -4.16 -0.33 -3.75
N LEU A 132 -5.19 -0.02 -2.97
CA LEU A 132 -5.67 -0.90 -1.91
C LEU A 132 -6.20 -2.20 -2.54
N LYS A 133 -5.76 -3.35 -2.03
CA LYS A 133 -6.18 -4.65 -2.51
C LYS A 133 -7.66 -4.85 -2.29
N TYR A 134 -8.28 -5.61 -3.19
CA TYR A 134 -9.67 -6.05 -3.06
C TYR A 134 -10.78 -4.99 -3.14
N PHE A 135 -10.46 -3.73 -3.45
CA PHE A 135 -11.41 -2.65 -3.68
C PHE A 135 -11.27 -2.08 -5.10
N CYS A 136 -12.39 -1.69 -5.71
CA CYS A 136 -12.37 -0.88 -6.93
C CYS A 136 -12.34 0.63 -6.60
N TRP A 137 -12.03 1.47 -7.59
CA TRP A 137 -11.96 2.91 -7.35
C TRP A 137 -13.32 3.52 -7.03
N ASP A 138 -14.40 3.03 -7.65
CA ASP A 138 -15.75 3.50 -7.37
C ASP A 138 -16.16 3.25 -5.91
N GLU A 139 -15.76 2.11 -5.34
CA GLU A 139 -15.98 1.81 -3.92
C GLU A 139 -15.20 2.76 -3.01
N LEU A 140 -13.92 2.99 -3.32
CA LEU A 140 -13.09 3.88 -2.53
C LEU A 140 -13.55 5.32 -2.63
N LEU A 141 -14.02 5.78 -3.80
CA LEU A 141 -14.59 7.12 -3.98
C LEU A 141 -15.93 7.29 -3.25
N ALA A 142 -16.75 6.24 -3.21
CA ALA A 142 -18.01 6.26 -2.48
C ALA A 142 -17.78 6.28 -0.96
N ASN A 143 -16.71 5.64 -0.49
CA ASN A 143 -16.30 5.68 0.91
C ASN A 143 -14.78 5.73 1.08
N ASN A 144 -14.24 6.96 1.12
CA ASN A 144 -12.80 7.17 1.30
C ASN A 144 -12.28 6.68 2.67
N SER A 145 -13.13 6.52 3.69
CA SER A 145 -12.71 6.15 5.05
C SER A 145 -11.95 4.82 5.05
N ILE A 146 -12.37 3.87 4.21
CA ILE A 146 -11.74 2.56 4.05
C ILE A 146 -10.25 2.71 3.71
N LEU A 147 -9.93 3.60 2.77
CA LEU A 147 -8.54 3.87 2.37
C LEU A 147 -7.79 4.57 3.51
N PHE A 148 -8.40 5.55 4.15
CA PHE A 148 -7.77 6.34 5.21
C PHE A 148 -7.45 5.52 6.44
N GLU A 149 -8.39 4.69 6.88
CA GLU A 149 -8.20 3.74 7.97
C GLU A 149 -7.04 2.79 7.69
N LYS A 150 -6.93 2.29 6.44
CA LYS A 150 -5.82 1.42 6.03
C LYS A 150 -4.48 2.12 6.00
N ILE A 151 -4.43 3.37 5.56
CA ILE A 151 -3.21 4.18 5.59
C ILE A 151 -2.83 4.49 7.06
N ASN A 152 -3.78 4.88 7.90
CA ASN A 152 -3.54 5.16 9.31
C ASN A 152 -3.09 3.90 10.08
N GLN A 153 -3.64 2.72 9.77
CA GLN A 153 -3.17 1.45 10.32
C GLN A 153 -1.69 1.21 10.02
N ILE A 154 -1.17 1.67 8.87
CA ILE A 154 0.26 1.60 8.55
C ILE A 154 1.06 2.61 9.37
N LEU A 155 0.61 3.87 9.39
CA LEU A 155 1.30 5.00 10.03
C LEU A 155 1.43 4.86 11.55
N PHE A 156 0.44 4.25 12.20
CA PHE A 156 0.38 4.04 13.66
C PHE A 156 0.60 2.57 14.05
N ASN A 157 1.15 1.74 13.15
CA ASN A 157 1.57 0.40 13.52
C ASN A 157 2.90 0.46 14.29
N GLN A 158 2.94 -0.19 15.45
CA GLN A 158 4.11 -0.18 16.34
C GLN A 158 5.39 -0.68 15.68
N GLU A 159 5.32 -1.79 14.95
CA GLU A 159 6.48 -2.37 14.27
C GLU A 159 6.97 -1.46 13.15
N ASN A 160 6.06 -0.93 12.32
CA ASN A 160 6.41 0.01 11.25
C ASN A 160 7.09 1.26 11.80
N VAL A 161 6.54 1.86 12.86
CA VAL A 161 7.07 3.09 13.45
C VAL A 161 8.46 2.87 14.02
N LEU A 162 8.67 1.77 14.76
CA LEU A 162 10.00 1.45 15.28
C LEU A 162 11.01 1.19 14.14
N ASN A 163 10.58 0.55 13.06
CA ASN A 163 11.46 0.24 11.93
C ASN A 163 11.80 1.47 11.06
N ILE A 164 10.89 2.44 10.93
CA ILE A 164 11.03 3.57 10.01
C ILE A 164 11.46 4.86 10.73
N ALA A 165 10.95 5.11 11.92
CA ALA A 165 11.13 6.37 12.65
C ALA A 165 12.00 6.23 13.91
N SER A 166 12.72 5.12 14.07
CA SER A 166 13.65 4.92 15.19
C SER A 166 14.99 4.33 14.74
N THR A 167 16.04 4.67 15.47
CA THR A 167 17.34 3.99 15.42
C THR A 167 17.40 2.79 16.35
N TYR A 168 16.32 2.52 17.08
CA TYR A 168 16.21 1.45 18.04
C TYR A 168 15.97 0.11 17.34
N ASP A 169 16.72 -0.93 17.73
CA ASP A 169 16.51 -2.30 17.27
C ASP A 169 15.54 -3.04 18.21
N PRO A 170 14.29 -3.31 17.77
CA PRO A 170 13.28 -3.96 18.60
C PRO A 170 13.60 -5.44 18.90
N THR A 171 14.50 -6.08 18.15
CA THR A 171 14.83 -7.50 18.36
C THR A 171 15.49 -7.77 19.71
N ASN A 172 16.21 -6.78 20.24
CA ASN A 172 16.89 -6.87 21.55
C ASN A 172 15.92 -6.89 22.74
N PHE A 173 14.63 -6.57 22.53
CA PHE A 173 13.64 -6.40 23.59
C PHE A 173 12.29 -7.04 23.28
N ARG A 174 12.27 -8.08 22.42
CA ARG A 174 11.04 -8.80 22.02
C ARG A 174 10.14 -9.26 23.17
N ASN A 175 10.67 -9.37 24.39
CA ASN A 175 9.93 -9.79 25.58
C ASN A 175 9.66 -8.65 26.59
N ASN A 176 9.87 -7.38 26.21
CA ASN A 176 9.68 -6.23 27.09
C ASN A 176 8.73 -5.17 26.48
N ASP A 177 7.45 -5.50 26.49
CA ASP A 177 6.37 -4.67 25.93
C ASP A 177 6.36 -3.23 26.44
N ARG A 178 6.73 -3.01 27.70
CA ARG A 178 6.78 -1.67 28.30
C ARG A 178 7.82 -0.78 27.63
N VAL A 179 9.00 -1.32 27.36
CA VAL A 179 10.08 -0.57 26.67
C VAL A 179 9.70 -0.33 25.22
N LEU A 180 9.18 -1.35 24.54
CA LEU A 180 8.73 -1.24 23.14
C LEU A 180 7.63 -0.19 22.98
N LYS A 181 6.63 -0.19 23.89
CA LYS A 181 5.53 0.79 23.88
C LYS A 181 6.03 2.21 24.12
N ARG A 182 6.95 2.41 25.06
CA ARG A 182 7.57 3.73 25.28
C ARG A 182 8.34 4.21 24.06
N LYS A 183 9.20 3.37 23.48
CA LYS A 183 9.99 3.73 22.29
C LYS A 183 9.14 4.05 21.07
N TYR A 184 8.02 3.35 20.94
CA TYR A 184 7.02 3.63 19.92
C TYR A 184 6.42 5.04 20.07
N PHE A 185 5.98 5.41 21.27
CA PHE A 185 5.44 6.76 21.50
C PHE A 185 6.50 7.85 21.42
N ASP A 186 7.71 7.62 21.94
CA ASP A 186 8.84 8.54 21.79
C ASP A 186 9.09 8.84 20.29
N ALA A 187 9.03 7.81 19.43
CA ALA A 187 9.20 7.97 17.98
C ALA A 187 8.04 8.71 17.32
N LEU A 188 6.79 8.39 17.67
CA LEU A 188 5.60 9.11 17.17
C LEU A 188 5.63 10.59 17.52
N GLU A 189 6.03 10.93 18.74
CA GLU A 189 6.15 12.32 19.21
C GLU A 189 7.26 13.04 18.45
N ALA A 190 8.43 12.40 18.28
CA ALA A 190 9.56 12.98 17.55
C ALA A 190 9.22 13.33 16.09
N ILE A 191 8.44 12.48 15.40
CA ILE A 191 7.99 12.75 14.03
C ILE A 191 6.74 13.63 13.95
N GLY A 192 6.15 14.03 15.09
CA GLY A 192 4.97 14.89 15.16
C GLY A 192 3.64 14.19 14.84
N PHE A 193 3.62 12.86 14.81
CA PHE A 193 2.41 12.09 14.55
C PHE A 193 1.46 12.07 15.75
N ILE A 194 1.97 12.35 16.95
CA ILE A 194 1.17 12.64 18.14
C ILE A 194 1.67 13.93 18.79
N ASN A 195 0.79 14.58 19.55
CA ASN A 195 1.12 15.77 20.34
C ASN A 195 0.21 15.84 21.57
N GLU A 196 0.69 16.39 22.68
CA GLU A 196 -0.08 16.54 23.93
C GLU A 196 -1.35 17.39 23.73
N LYS A 197 -1.29 18.43 22.89
CA LYS A 197 -2.43 19.30 22.61
C LYS A 197 -3.22 18.79 21.42
N GLU A 198 -2.60 18.85 20.24
CA GLU A 198 -3.19 18.47 18.97
C GLU A 198 -2.13 18.52 17.87
N THR A 199 -2.14 17.56 16.95
CA THR A 199 -1.23 17.55 15.80
C THR A 199 -1.62 18.58 14.74
N ASN A 200 -0.65 19.40 14.32
CA ASN A 200 -0.84 20.43 13.31
C ASN A 200 -0.76 19.85 11.88
N ILE A 201 -1.89 19.40 11.36
CA ILE A 201 -1.99 18.81 10.01
C ILE A 201 -1.72 19.78 8.85
N ASN A 202 -1.67 21.09 9.11
CA ASN A 202 -1.31 22.10 8.10
C ASN A 202 0.20 22.32 7.99
N LEU A 203 0.99 21.74 8.90
CA LEU A 203 2.45 21.82 8.85
C LEU A 203 2.96 21.02 7.64
N THR A 204 3.63 21.70 6.71
CA THR A 204 4.16 21.07 5.49
C THR A 204 5.21 20.01 5.80
N VAL A 205 5.97 20.19 6.89
CA VAL A 205 6.94 19.21 7.38
C VAL A 205 6.25 17.89 7.73
N LEU A 206 5.18 17.93 8.55
CA LEU A 206 4.40 16.74 8.90
C LEU A 206 3.83 16.03 7.68
N GLN A 207 3.30 16.78 6.71
CA GLN A 207 2.79 16.19 5.46
C GLN A 207 3.91 15.51 4.66
N GLY A 208 5.11 16.08 4.67
CA GLY A 208 6.32 15.46 4.12
C GLY A 208 6.68 14.17 4.86
N ASP A 209 6.66 14.17 6.19
CA ASP A 209 6.98 12.99 7.02
C ASP A 209 5.99 11.84 6.80
N ILE A 210 4.70 12.14 6.64
CA ILE A 210 3.69 11.14 6.24
C ILE A 210 4.05 10.53 4.87
N GLY A 211 4.47 11.39 3.93
CA GLY A 211 4.94 10.97 2.60
C GLY A 211 6.14 10.03 2.68
N GLU A 212 7.16 10.43 3.45
CA GLU A 212 8.37 9.66 3.66
C GLU A 212 8.07 8.32 4.33
N PHE A 213 7.24 8.31 5.37
CA PHE A 213 6.88 7.09 6.09
C PHE A 213 6.19 6.07 5.16
N LEU A 214 5.18 6.51 4.41
CA LEU A 214 4.44 5.65 3.49
C LEU A 214 5.32 5.16 2.33
N MET A 215 6.23 6.02 1.86
CA MET A 215 7.22 5.63 0.86
C MET A 215 8.10 4.49 1.39
N HIS A 216 8.68 4.61 2.58
CA HIS A 216 9.50 3.56 3.16
C HIS A 216 8.73 2.27 3.42
N TYR A 217 7.46 2.34 3.80
CA TYR A 217 6.65 1.14 3.98
C TYR A 217 6.28 0.47 2.64
N LEU A 218 5.82 1.24 1.65
CA LEU A 218 5.24 0.70 0.42
C LEU A 218 6.29 0.43 -0.66
N VAL A 219 7.12 1.43 -0.97
CA VAL A 219 8.09 1.37 -2.07
C VAL A 219 9.18 0.35 -1.75
N SER A 220 9.49 0.18 -0.47
CA SER A 220 10.54 -0.74 -0.09
C SER A 220 10.24 -2.18 -0.56
N GLU A 221 9.05 -2.67 -0.26
CA GLU A 221 8.59 -4.00 -0.69
C GLU A 221 8.52 -4.12 -2.22
N TYR A 222 8.21 -3.04 -2.94
CA TYR A 222 8.00 -3.10 -4.39
C TYR A 222 9.27 -3.02 -5.25
N ILE A 223 10.39 -2.56 -4.68
CA ILE A 223 11.68 -2.50 -5.37
C ILE A 223 12.43 -3.84 -5.25
N ASN A 224 12.27 -4.56 -4.13
CA ASN A 224 12.87 -5.88 -3.96
C ASN A 224 12.02 -6.78 -3.07
N ASP A 225 11.67 -7.96 -3.58
CA ASP A 225 10.91 -8.96 -2.83
C ASP A 225 11.76 -9.63 -1.73
N ASP A 226 13.10 -9.56 -1.82
CA ASP A 226 14.01 -10.05 -0.79
C ASP A 226 14.33 -8.93 0.23
N MET A 227 13.64 -8.98 1.36
CA MET A 227 13.86 -8.08 2.50
C MET A 227 15.23 -8.28 3.17
N PHE A 228 15.87 -9.45 3.05
CA PHE A 228 17.14 -9.74 3.71
C PHE A 228 18.34 -9.17 2.94
N ALA A 229 18.22 -9.03 1.63
CA ALA A 229 19.24 -8.47 0.74
C ALA A 229 19.20 -6.93 0.65
N LYS A 230 18.46 -6.26 1.55
CA LYS A 230 18.10 -4.86 1.40
C LYS A 230 18.53 -3.99 2.56
N TYR A 231 19.22 -2.90 2.22
CA TYR A 231 19.64 -1.89 3.18
C TYR A 231 18.73 -0.67 3.04
N LEU A 232 17.95 -0.37 4.08
CA LEU A 232 16.99 0.75 4.10
C LEU A 232 17.46 1.82 5.08
N TYR A 233 17.58 3.04 4.58
CA TYR A 233 17.91 4.21 5.38
C TYR A 233 16.80 5.25 5.30
N PRO A 234 15.85 5.26 6.25
CA PRO A 234 14.86 6.32 6.39
C PRO A 234 15.48 7.54 7.05
N LYS A 235 15.18 8.74 6.55
CA LYS A 235 15.65 10.00 7.12
C LYS A 235 14.90 10.34 8.41
N LEU A 236 13.66 9.87 8.56
CA LEU A 236 12.83 10.02 9.75
C LEU A 236 13.50 9.53 11.04
N VAL A 237 14.43 8.57 10.97
CA VAL A 237 15.15 8.07 12.17
C VAL A 237 16.00 9.14 12.87
N PHE A 238 16.34 10.23 12.17
CA PHE A 238 17.13 11.33 12.72
C PHE A 238 16.29 12.44 13.32
N LYS A 239 14.97 12.34 13.22
CA LYS A 239 14.09 13.39 13.68
C LYS A 239 14.03 13.36 15.20
N THR A 240 14.32 14.50 15.82
CA THR A 240 14.27 14.68 17.29
C THR A 240 13.24 15.71 17.72
N ASP A 241 12.63 16.43 16.77
CA ASP A 241 11.65 17.49 16.96
C ASP A 241 10.70 17.52 15.75
N SER A 242 9.38 17.60 16.00
CA SER A 242 8.31 17.56 15.01
C SER A 242 8.37 18.70 13.98
N ASP A 243 8.86 19.88 14.39
CA ASP A 243 8.89 21.07 13.55
C ASP A 243 10.17 21.17 12.70
N SER A 244 11.16 20.32 12.99
CA SER A 244 12.44 20.30 12.30
C SER A 244 12.38 19.49 11.01
N ALA A 245 12.94 20.06 9.94
CA ALA A 245 13.21 19.35 8.70
C ALA A 245 14.62 18.75 8.75
N VAL A 246 14.76 17.47 8.44
CA VAL A 246 16.06 16.82 8.26
C VAL A 246 16.49 16.99 6.80
N HIS A 247 17.74 17.40 6.58
CA HIS A 247 18.28 17.61 5.23
C HIS A 247 18.78 16.30 4.59
N GLY A 248 18.68 16.21 3.27
CA GLY A 248 19.06 15.03 2.48
C GLY A 248 17.85 14.30 1.88
N ASN A 249 18.11 13.25 1.10
CA ASN A 249 17.06 12.42 0.48
C ASN A 249 16.13 11.86 1.56
N ASP A 250 14.83 11.79 1.28
CA ASP A 250 13.85 11.17 2.17
C ASP A 250 14.16 9.69 2.45
N GLY A 251 14.83 9.01 1.52
CA GLY A 251 15.29 7.65 1.75
C GLY A 251 16.44 7.22 0.88
N THR A 252 17.12 6.16 1.30
CA THR A 252 18.05 5.40 0.45
C THR A 252 17.82 3.91 0.60
N ILE A 253 17.81 3.21 -0.53
CA ILE A 253 17.75 1.75 -0.62
C ILE A 253 18.97 1.27 -1.39
N TYR A 254 19.72 0.34 -0.82
CA TYR A 254 20.81 -0.33 -1.53
C TYR A 254 20.56 -1.83 -1.63
N ILE A 255 20.79 -2.37 -2.83
CA ILE A 255 20.65 -3.80 -3.16
C ILE A 255 22.01 -4.28 -3.70
N PRO A 256 22.88 -4.83 -2.83
CA PRO A 256 24.23 -5.24 -3.21
C PRO A 256 24.24 -6.26 -4.35
N GLU A 257 23.32 -7.24 -4.31
CA GLU A 257 23.26 -8.32 -5.31
C GLU A 257 23.03 -7.82 -6.74
N LYS A 258 22.38 -6.67 -6.89
CA LYS A 258 22.09 -6.04 -8.19
C LYS A 258 23.09 -4.93 -8.54
N ASN A 259 23.97 -4.57 -7.60
CA ASN A 259 24.77 -3.34 -7.64
C ASN A 259 23.89 -2.12 -7.99
N GLU A 260 22.76 -1.96 -7.29
CA GLU A 260 21.78 -0.89 -7.51
C GLU A 260 21.55 -0.10 -6.22
N ILE A 261 21.59 1.23 -6.34
CA ILE A 261 21.20 2.16 -5.28
C ILE A 261 20.01 3.01 -5.74
N PHE A 262 19.04 3.18 -4.86
CA PHE A 262 17.85 3.98 -5.10
C PHE A 262 17.83 5.13 -4.10
N TYR A 263 17.83 6.36 -4.61
CA TYR A 263 17.57 7.55 -3.81
C TYR A 263 16.08 7.88 -3.91
N LEU A 264 15.46 8.09 -2.75
CA LEU A 264 14.02 8.23 -2.67
C LEU A 264 13.63 9.65 -2.25
N GLU A 265 12.59 10.15 -2.89
CA GLU A 265 11.96 11.44 -2.60
C GLU A 265 10.44 11.25 -2.54
N SER A 266 9.81 11.85 -1.53
CA SER A 266 8.36 11.80 -1.35
C SER A 266 7.72 13.17 -1.58
N LYS A 267 6.52 13.20 -2.17
CA LYS A 267 5.76 14.42 -2.40
C LYS A 267 4.28 14.20 -2.07
N PHE A 268 3.76 15.01 -1.15
CA PHE A 268 2.35 15.00 -0.76
C PHE A 268 1.62 16.24 -1.30
N TYR A 269 0.91 16.08 -2.40
CA TYR A 269 0.23 17.18 -3.10
C TYR A 269 -1.25 16.91 -3.33
N LYS A 270 -1.97 17.97 -3.72
CA LYS A 270 -3.34 17.82 -4.22
C LYS A 270 -3.34 17.31 -5.65
N ASP A 271 -2.39 17.80 -6.47
CA ASP A 271 -2.28 17.50 -7.88
C ASP A 271 -0.96 16.81 -8.30
N LEU A 272 -1.06 15.85 -9.22
CA LEU A 272 0.07 15.05 -9.67
C LEU A 272 1.15 15.88 -10.38
N ASN A 273 0.76 16.88 -11.19
CA ASN A 273 1.72 17.67 -11.98
C ASN A 273 2.61 18.55 -11.10
N SER A 274 2.05 19.20 -10.08
CA SER A 274 2.82 19.97 -9.11
C SER A 274 3.71 19.06 -8.28
N ALA A 275 3.23 17.86 -7.90
CA ALA A 275 4.04 16.87 -7.21
C ALA A 275 5.26 16.45 -8.03
N ILE A 276 5.05 16.14 -9.32
CA ILE A 276 6.12 15.78 -10.26
C ILE A 276 7.13 16.92 -10.39
N ARG A 277 6.66 18.14 -10.64
CA ARG A 277 7.55 19.30 -10.82
C ARG A 277 8.39 19.53 -9.57
N SER A 278 7.77 19.51 -8.39
CA SER A 278 8.48 19.67 -7.12
C SER A 278 9.47 18.53 -6.88
N GLY A 279 9.06 17.27 -7.10
CA GLY A 279 9.90 16.09 -6.97
C GLY A 279 11.14 16.16 -7.84
N ILE A 280 10.98 16.47 -9.13
CA ILE A 280 12.10 16.61 -10.05
C ILE A 280 13.02 17.77 -9.64
N SER A 281 12.47 18.91 -9.19
CA SER A 281 13.29 20.03 -8.69
C SER A 281 14.14 19.60 -7.50
N SER A 282 13.54 18.92 -6.50
CA SER A 282 14.26 18.40 -5.34
C SER A 282 15.36 17.42 -5.75
N LEU A 283 15.07 16.50 -6.67
CA LEU A 283 16.07 15.57 -7.20
C LEU A 283 17.21 16.28 -7.94
N LYS A 284 16.91 17.35 -8.71
CA LYS A 284 17.94 18.16 -9.38
C LYS A 284 18.80 18.93 -8.38
N GLU A 285 18.21 19.54 -7.36
CA GLU A 285 18.93 20.23 -6.29
C GLU A 285 19.88 19.27 -5.56
N HIS A 286 19.43 18.04 -5.27
CA HIS A 286 20.29 16.99 -4.71
C HIS A 286 21.47 16.65 -5.63
N ASN A 287 21.25 16.59 -6.95
CA ASN A 287 22.31 16.30 -7.92
C ASN A 287 23.27 17.47 -8.19
N GLU A 288 22.78 18.71 -8.16
CA GLU A 288 23.61 19.92 -8.35
C GLU A 288 24.48 20.18 -7.13
N THR A 289 23.92 20.03 -5.92
CA THR A 289 24.68 20.10 -4.66
C THR A 289 25.74 19.01 -4.57
N LYS A 290 25.55 17.88 -5.29
CA LYS A 290 26.53 16.79 -5.44
C LYS A 290 27.65 17.08 -6.44
N LYS A 291 27.47 17.92 -7.48
CA LYS A 291 28.55 18.19 -8.48
C LYS A 291 29.78 18.89 -7.89
N GLU A 292 29.64 19.65 -6.80
CA GLU A 292 30.78 20.18 -6.02
C GLU A 292 31.18 19.27 -4.83
N ASN A 293 30.38 18.25 -4.50
CA ASN A 293 30.53 17.40 -3.31
C ASN A 293 30.71 15.90 -3.59
N PHE A 294 30.97 15.46 -4.83
CA PHE A 294 31.12 14.02 -5.15
C PHE A 294 32.13 13.31 -4.23
N ASN A 295 33.19 14.02 -3.80
CA ASN A 295 34.16 13.50 -2.83
C ASN A 295 33.61 13.40 -1.39
N ARG A 296 32.63 14.22 -0.99
CA ARG A 296 32.02 14.20 0.35
C ARG A 296 30.80 13.29 0.47
N THR A 297 30.02 13.12 -0.59
CA THR A 297 28.79 12.30 -0.55
C THR A 297 29.11 10.81 -0.62
N ALA A 298 30.09 10.40 -1.44
CA ALA A 298 30.60 9.03 -1.41
C ALA A 298 31.11 8.65 0.00
N GLU A 299 31.82 9.56 0.69
CA GLU A 299 32.32 9.31 2.05
C GLU A 299 31.23 9.17 3.13
N PHE A 300 30.08 9.83 2.99
CA PHE A 300 28.96 9.67 3.94
C PHE A 300 28.17 8.37 3.76
N PHE A 301 28.19 7.79 2.55
CA PHE A 301 27.44 6.58 2.21
C PHE A 301 28.32 5.33 1.99
N ARG A 302 29.65 5.44 2.18
CA ARG A 302 30.58 4.30 2.18
C ARG A 302 30.24 3.23 3.22
N ASN A 303 29.25 3.45 4.08
CA ASN A 303 28.85 2.55 5.14
C ASN A 303 27.33 2.58 5.33
N ILE A 304 26.57 1.74 4.61
CA ILE A 304 25.16 1.52 4.96
C ILE A 304 25.07 0.31 5.89
N GLN A 305 24.51 0.53 7.09
CA GLN A 305 24.30 -0.53 8.07
C GLN A 305 23.01 -1.30 7.78
N ASN A 306 23.09 -2.62 7.67
CA ASN A 306 21.92 -3.48 7.61
C ASN A 306 21.20 -3.45 8.97
N LYS A 307 19.93 -3.07 9.01
CA LYS A 307 19.15 -3.03 10.26
C LYS A 307 18.97 -4.40 10.92
N ASN A 308 19.05 -5.50 10.16
CA ASN A 308 18.79 -6.85 10.66
C ASN A 308 20.06 -7.58 11.15
N ILE A 309 21.21 -7.33 10.51
CA ILE A 309 22.48 -8.02 10.83
C ILE A 309 23.58 -7.08 11.34
N GLY A 310 23.35 -5.76 11.32
CA GLY A 310 24.32 -4.76 11.77
C GLY A 310 25.55 -4.59 10.88
N GLU A 311 25.60 -5.30 9.74
CA GLU A 311 26.71 -5.29 8.79
C GLU A 311 26.77 -3.95 8.06
N ILE A 312 27.97 -3.41 7.95
CA ILE A 312 28.26 -2.20 7.18
C ILE A 312 28.77 -2.62 5.81
N VAL A 313 28.13 -2.14 4.75
CA VAL A 313 28.56 -2.39 3.37
C VAL A 313 29.05 -1.12 2.70
N GLU A 314 30.19 -1.25 2.02
CA GLU A 314 30.76 -0.20 1.17
C GLU A 314 30.13 -0.23 -0.22
N ILE A 315 29.62 0.92 -0.64
CA ILE A 315 29.04 1.11 -1.96
C ILE A 315 30.18 1.40 -2.93
N THR A 316 30.27 0.61 -3.99
CA THR A 316 31.32 0.77 -5.01
C THR A 316 31.03 1.98 -5.91
N GLU A 317 32.08 2.56 -6.49
CA GLU A 317 31.96 3.74 -7.36
C GLU A 317 31.19 3.48 -8.66
N ASP A 318 31.03 2.21 -9.07
CA ASP A 318 30.33 1.77 -10.28
C ASP A 318 28.86 1.37 -10.05
N VAL A 319 28.29 1.70 -8.89
CA VAL A 319 26.90 1.37 -8.55
C VAL A 319 25.90 1.99 -9.53
N ASN A 320 24.86 1.24 -9.89
CA ASN A 320 23.78 1.74 -10.72
C ASN A 320 22.82 2.61 -9.90
N GLU A 321 22.90 3.93 -10.09
CA GLU A 321 22.02 4.89 -9.43
C GLU A 321 20.63 4.97 -10.08
N ASN A 322 19.60 4.95 -9.25
CA ASN A 322 18.21 5.12 -9.64
C ASN A 322 17.56 6.16 -8.72
N LEU A 323 16.63 6.94 -9.28
CA LEU A 323 15.84 7.88 -8.50
C LEU A 323 14.41 7.38 -8.41
N VAL A 324 13.85 7.45 -7.20
CA VAL A 324 12.48 7.05 -6.94
C VAL A 324 11.71 8.24 -6.44
N LEU A 325 10.64 8.58 -7.15
CA LEU A 325 9.71 9.62 -6.74
C LEU A 325 8.39 8.97 -6.30
N PHE A 326 8.09 9.07 -5.01
CA PHE A 326 6.84 8.61 -4.43
C PHE A 326 5.87 9.78 -4.29
N ILE A 327 4.73 9.69 -4.97
CA ILE A 327 3.75 10.76 -5.04
C ILE A 327 2.46 10.32 -4.36
N ILE A 328 2.06 11.10 -3.37
CA ILE A 328 0.72 11.06 -2.80
C ILE A 328 -0.08 12.20 -3.43
N CYS A 329 -1.18 11.87 -4.13
CA CYS A 329 -2.02 12.85 -4.83
C CYS A 329 -3.52 12.57 -4.66
N SER A 330 -4.35 13.61 -4.82
CA SER A 330 -5.81 13.50 -4.66
C SER A 330 -6.56 13.45 -5.99
N ASP A 331 -6.00 14.04 -7.05
CA ASP A 331 -6.68 14.35 -8.30
C ASP A 331 -6.77 13.19 -9.30
N ILE A 332 -5.80 12.27 -9.26
CA ILE A 332 -5.63 11.23 -10.27
C ILE A 332 -5.59 9.86 -9.63
N TYR A 333 -6.53 9.00 -10.05
CA TYR A 333 -6.69 7.67 -9.47
C TYR A 333 -7.06 6.57 -10.46
N THR A 334 -7.47 6.82 -11.72
CA THR A 334 -7.61 5.72 -12.71
C THR A 334 -6.29 5.44 -13.42
N GLU A 335 -6.17 4.32 -14.12
CA GLU A 335 -4.92 3.98 -14.83
C GLU A 335 -4.71 4.87 -16.04
N ASN A 336 -5.79 5.10 -16.79
CA ASN A 336 -5.76 5.97 -17.96
C ASN A 336 -5.41 7.40 -17.58
N ASP A 337 -5.92 7.91 -16.45
CA ASP A 337 -5.58 9.25 -15.97
C ASP A 337 -4.07 9.37 -15.68
N VAL A 338 -3.52 8.39 -14.97
CA VAL A 338 -2.08 8.34 -14.66
C VAL A 338 -1.25 8.27 -15.93
N ILE A 339 -1.54 7.32 -16.82
CA ILE A 339 -0.76 7.14 -18.06
C ILE A 339 -0.82 8.41 -18.91
N THR A 340 -2.02 8.95 -19.14
CA THR A 340 -2.21 10.14 -19.97
C THR A 340 -1.46 11.35 -19.42
N HIS A 341 -1.45 11.54 -18.10
CA HIS A 341 -0.72 12.65 -17.48
C HIS A 341 0.79 12.44 -17.54
N LEU A 342 1.28 11.24 -17.24
CA LEU A 342 2.72 10.95 -17.20
C LEU A 342 3.34 10.98 -18.60
N GLU A 343 2.68 10.41 -19.60
CA GLU A 343 3.16 10.40 -20.99
C GLU A 343 3.19 11.80 -21.62
N ASN A 344 2.40 12.73 -21.11
CA ASN A 344 2.35 14.11 -21.59
C ASN A 344 3.13 15.09 -20.69
N ASN A 345 3.75 14.63 -19.61
CA ASN A 345 4.45 15.50 -18.69
C ASN A 345 5.85 15.87 -19.22
N ASN A 346 6.00 17.11 -19.69
CA ASN A 346 7.28 17.59 -20.24
C ASN A 346 8.42 17.61 -19.21
N PHE A 347 8.12 17.80 -17.91
CA PHE A 347 9.15 17.79 -16.87
C PHE A 347 9.75 16.40 -16.71
N LEU A 348 8.91 15.36 -16.69
CA LEU A 348 9.38 13.96 -16.64
C LEU A 348 10.15 13.56 -17.89
N LYS A 349 9.70 13.99 -19.07
CA LYS A 349 10.43 13.73 -20.32
C LYS A 349 11.85 14.31 -20.26
N ALA A 350 11.97 15.58 -19.87
CA ALA A 350 13.26 16.24 -19.72
C ALA A 350 14.13 15.56 -18.65
N ALA A 351 13.55 15.19 -17.50
CA ALA A 351 14.27 14.46 -16.45
C ALA A 351 14.75 13.08 -16.92
N GLY A 352 13.93 12.35 -17.70
CA GLY A 352 14.25 11.02 -18.21
C GLY A 352 15.43 10.96 -19.18
N GLU A 353 15.80 12.08 -19.79
CA GLU A 353 17.02 12.22 -20.61
C GLU A 353 18.28 12.31 -19.77
N GLU A 354 18.18 12.84 -18.55
CA GLU A 354 19.31 13.10 -17.64
C GLU A 354 19.47 12.00 -16.57
N MET A 355 18.37 11.40 -16.13
CA MET A 355 18.31 10.49 -14.98
C MET A 355 17.16 9.49 -15.08
N LYS A 356 17.37 8.25 -14.62
CA LYS A 356 16.31 7.24 -14.52
C LYS A 356 15.43 7.53 -13.32
N VAL A 357 14.21 7.99 -13.56
CA VAL A 357 13.20 8.25 -12.51
C VAL A 357 12.13 7.16 -12.54
N ILE A 358 11.98 6.45 -11.43
CA ILE A 358 10.91 5.47 -11.19
C ILE A 358 9.85 6.17 -10.34
N LEU A 359 8.61 6.19 -10.82
CA LEU A 359 7.49 6.85 -10.13
C LEU A 359 6.60 5.80 -9.47
N PHE A 360 6.24 6.05 -8.22
CA PHE A 360 5.19 5.35 -7.50
C PHE A 360 4.11 6.34 -7.12
N ILE A 361 2.88 6.09 -7.56
CA ILE A 361 1.74 6.97 -7.28
C ILE A 361 0.80 6.26 -6.31
N LEU A 362 0.55 6.88 -5.16
CA LEU A 362 -0.47 6.51 -4.18
C LEU A 362 -1.62 7.53 -4.24
N PRO A 363 -2.75 7.20 -4.90
CA PRO A 363 -3.92 8.05 -4.87
C PRO A 363 -4.59 8.01 -3.49
N ILE A 364 -4.79 9.17 -2.88
CA ILE A 364 -5.53 9.31 -1.61
C ILE A 364 -6.92 9.91 -1.78
N LEU A 365 -7.33 10.24 -3.01
CA LEU A 365 -8.68 10.71 -3.37
C LEU A 365 -9.07 12.09 -2.81
N ASN A 366 -8.74 12.42 -1.56
CA ASN A 366 -8.98 13.71 -0.93
C ASN A 366 -7.96 13.98 0.19
N LYS A 367 -7.02 14.90 -0.06
CA LYS A 367 -5.99 15.32 0.90
C LYS A 367 -6.53 15.89 2.20
N GLU A 368 -7.50 16.80 2.17
CA GLU A 368 -8.01 17.40 3.40
C GLU A 368 -8.71 16.36 4.27
N ALA A 369 -9.59 15.55 3.67
CA ALA A 369 -10.30 14.51 4.40
C ALA A 369 -9.36 13.45 4.99
N PHE A 370 -8.29 13.08 4.25
CA PHE A 370 -7.26 12.19 4.79
C PHE A 370 -6.54 12.82 6.00
N LEU A 371 -6.14 14.09 5.90
CA LEU A 371 -5.42 14.77 6.98
C LEU A 371 -6.28 14.91 8.24
N GLU A 372 -7.58 15.17 8.10
CA GLU A 372 -8.51 15.16 9.24
C GLU A 372 -8.63 13.76 9.86
N ALA A 373 -8.77 12.71 9.04
CA ALA A 373 -8.80 11.33 9.55
C ALA A 373 -7.49 10.94 10.26
N PHE A 374 -6.34 11.38 9.75
CA PHE A 374 -5.04 11.23 10.42
C PHE A 374 -5.00 11.95 11.77
N LYS A 375 -5.54 13.17 11.84
CA LYS A 375 -5.63 13.96 13.07
C LYS A 375 -6.46 13.27 14.15
N GLU A 376 -7.59 12.67 13.76
CA GLU A 376 -8.44 11.91 14.67
C GLU A 376 -7.70 10.69 15.26
N GLU A 377 -7.03 9.90 14.42
CA GLU A 377 -6.23 8.75 14.88
C GLU A 377 -5.05 9.21 15.75
N SER A 378 -4.37 10.29 15.36
CA SER A 378 -3.30 10.93 16.13
C SER A 378 -3.75 11.28 17.55
N LEU A 379 -4.93 11.90 17.70
CA LEU A 379 -5.51 12.24 19.00
C LEU A 379 -5.85 11.00 19.82
N LEU A 380 -6.38 9.95 19.19
CA LEU A 380 -6.67 8.68 19.86
C LEU A 380 -5.38 8.05 20.40
N LYS A 381 -4.32 8.01 19.59
CA LYS A 381 -3.02 7.45 19.98
C LYS A 381 -2.31 8.30 21.03
N GLY A 382 -2.36 9.62 20.91
CA GLY A 382 -1.80 10.54 21.91
C GLY A 382 -2.42 10.36 23.30
N LYS A 383 -3.75 10.11 23.38
CA LYS A 383 -4.42 9.82 24.65
C LYS A 383 -3.93 8.54 25.33
N GLU A 384 -3.42 7.56 24.58
CA GLU A 384 -2.82 6.35 25.17
C GLU A 384 -1.45 6.63 25.84
N TRP A 385 -0.83 7.78 25.55
CA TRP A 385 0.50 8.16 26.01
C TRP A 385 0.49 9.25 27.08
N TYR A 386 -0.26 10.32 26.85
CA TYR A 386 -0.26 11.51 27.72
C TYR A 386 -1.26 11.42 28.89
N VAL A 387 -2.10 10.39 28.93
CA VAL A 387 -3.06 10.10 30.02
C VAL A 387 -2.56 8.90 30.82
#